data_AF-A0AAV4BHL8-F1
#
_entry.id   AF-A0AAV4BHL8-F1
#
_cell.length_a   1.000
_cell.length_b   1.000
_cell.length_c   1.000
_cell.angle_alpha   90.00
_cell.angle_beta   90.00
_cell.angle_gamma   90.00
#
_symmetry.space_group_name_H-M   'P 1'
#
loop_
_entity.id
_entity.type
_entity.pdbx_description
1 polymer ?
#
loop_
_entity_poly.entity_id
_entity_poly.type
_entity_poly.pdbx_seq_one_letter_code
_entity_poly.pdbx_strand_id
1 'polypeptide(L)'
;MEAATEVIPKVKRKAKQKWMTEEILNLMEERRCAKGNKEKYEQIHKKVQEKCNMSKENWINEKCKEIEPQRKHAPQTMYRNIEEITGKRTFLSTGCIKAMNGDIIIDKEKILERWAEY
;
A
#
# COMPACT_ATOMS: atom_id res chain seq x y z
N MET A 1 -18.50 -38.71 24.88
CA MET A 1 -18.32 -37.24 24.79
C MET A 1 -16.84 -36.96 24.93
N GLU A 2 -16.36 -35.84 24.39
CA GLU A 2 -14.97 -35.34 24.45
C GLU A 2 -13.96 -36.00 23.50
N ALA A 3 -13.77 -35.43 22.31
CA ALA A 3 -12.48 -35.38 21.61
C ALA A 3 -12.57 -34.54 20.31
N ALA A 4 -13.07 -33.30 20.39
CA ALA A 4 -13.04 -32.38 19.22
C ALA A 4 -12.81 -30.93 19.63
N THR A 5 -12.02 -30.72 20.69
CA THR A 5 -11.43 -29.41 21.00
C THR A 5 -9.92 -29.51 20.89
N GLU A 6 -9.44 -29.97 19.73
CA GLU A 6 -8.07 -29.67 19.32
C GLU A 6 -8.00 -28.16 19.14
N VAL A 7 -7.50 -27.48 20.18
CA VAL A 7 -7.30 -26.04 20.20
C VAL A 7 -6.27 -25.71 19.13
N ILE A 8 -6.75 -25.41 17.91
CA ILE A 8 -5.93 -24.85 16.84
C ILE A 8 -5.21 -23.64 17.46
N PRO A 9 -3.87 -23.62 17.50
CA PRO A 9 -3.14 -22.51 18.08
C PRO A 9 -3.56 -21.22 17.36
N LYS A 10 -4.16 -20.28 18.11
CA LYS A 10 -4.46 -18.96 17.56
C LYS A 10 -3.15 -18.23 17.31
N VAL A 11 -2.63 -18.38 16.08
CA VAL A 11 -1.41 -17.68 15.66
C VAL A 11 -1.65 -16.18 15.75
N LYS A 12 -0.94 -15.52 16.67
CA LYS A 12 -0.96 -14.06 16.78
C LYS A 12 -0.47 -13.46 15.47
N ARG A 13 -1.28 -12.62 14.85
CA ARG A 13 -0.91 -11.96 13.59
C ARG A 13 0.13 -10.89 13.87
N LYS A 14 1.22 -10.93 13.10
CA LYS A 14 2.21 -9.85 13.09
C LYS A 14 1.74 -8.72 12.18
N ALA A 15 2.14 -7.49 12.53
CA ALA A 15 1.96 -6.33 11.66
C ALA A 15 2.66 -6.59 10.32
N LYS A 16 1.92 -6.47 9.21
CA LYS A 16 2.48 -6.60 7.86
C LYS A 16 3.13 -5.30 7.39
N GLN A 17 2.68 -4.17 7.92
CA GLN A 17 3.08 -2.83 7.51
C GLN A 17 3.77 -2.13 8.67
N LYS A 18 4.79 -1.33 8.37
CA LYS A 18 5.59 -0.60 9.37
C LYS A 18 4.76 0.37 10.22
N TRP A 19 3.65 0.85 9.68
CA TRP A 19 2.74 1.80 10.34
C TRP A 19 1.58 1.14 11.11
N MET A 20 1.45 -0.20 11.10
CA MET A 20 0.39 -0.88 11.84
C MET A 20 0.76 -1.02 13.33
N THR A 21 -0.07 -0.45 14.19
CA THR A 21 0.05 -0.57 15.65
C THR A 21 -0.65 -1.82 16.19
N GLU A 22 -0.30 -2.22 17.41
CA GLU A 22 -0.95 -3.34 18.12
C GLU A 22 -2.45 -3.09 18.35
N GLU A 23 -2.84 -1.82 18.56
CA GLU A 23 -4.24 -1.42 18.68
C GLU A 23 -5.05 -1.78 17.42
N ILE A 24 -4.49 -1.52 16.23
CA ILE A 24 -5.13 -1.88 14.94
C ILE A 24 -5.26 -3.39 14.81
N LEU A 25 -4.25 -4.15 15.24
CA LEU A 25 -4.29 -5.61 15.19
C LEU A 25 -5.39 -6.19 16.09
N ASN A 26 -5.55 -5.63 17.30
CA ASN A 26 -6.61 -6.02 18.23
C ASN A 26 -8.00 -5.70 17.65
N LEU A 27 -8.20 -4.50 17.09
CA LEU A 27 -9.47 -4.14 16.44
C LEU A 27 -9.78 -5.03 15.22
N MET A 28 -8.76 -5.46 14.47
CA MET A 28 -8.94 -6.42 13.37
C MET A 28 -9.36 -7.81 13.86
N GLU A 29 -8.92 -8.21 15.05
CA GLU A 29 -9.35 -9.46 15.69
C GLU A 29 -10.79 -9.35 16.20
N GLU A 30 -11.15 -8.25 16.86
CA GLU A 30 -12.53 -7.97 17.27
C GLU A 30 -13.51 -7.97 16.09
N ARG A 31 -13.12 -7.35 14.97
CA ARG A 31 -13.90 -7.37 13.73
C ARG A 31 -14.16 -8.79 13.23
N ARG A 32 -13.19 -9.71 13.40
CA ARG A 32 -13.37 -11.11 12.99
C ARG A 32 -14.38 -11.82 13.87
N CYS A 33 -14.33 -11.58 15.18
CA CYS A 33 -15.28 -12.13 16.14
C CYS A 33 -16.70 -11.56 15.94
N ALA A 34 -16.83 -10.33 15.45
CA ALA A 34 -18.10 -9.66 15.25
C ALA A 34 -18.88 -10.08 13.98
N LYS A 35 -18.40 -11.05 13.18
CA LYS A 35 -19.07 -11.47 11.93
C LYS A 35 -20.54 -11.90 12.09
N GLY A 36 -20.95 -12.34 13.28
CA GLY A 36 -22.33 -12.72 13.57
C GLY A 36 -23.29 -11.55 13.83
N ASN A 37 -22.80 -10.32 13.99
CA ASN A 37 -23.63 -9.13 14.22
C ASN A 37 -23.22 -8.03 13.25
N LYS A 38 -24.09 -7.74 12.27
CA LYS A 38 -23.82 -6.79 11.19
C LYS A 38 -23.53 -5.38 11.71
N GLU A 39 -24.32 -4.87 12.64
CA GLU A 39 -24.16 -3.51 13.16
C GLU A 39 -22.85 -3.34 13.92
N LYS A 40 -22.54 -4.29 14.81
CA LYS A 40 -21.27 -4.31 15.56
C LYS A 40 -20.06 -4.46 14.62
N TYR A 41 -20.19 -5.29 13.58
CA TYR A 41 -19.16 -5.45 12.57
C TYR A 41 -18.89 -4.16 11.81
N GLU A 42 -19.94 -3.46 11.36
CA GLU A 42 -19.81 -2.19 10.63
C GLU A 42 -19.17 -1.10 11.50
N GLN A 43 -19.58 -1.00 12.77
CA GLN A 43 -18.97 -0.06 13.71
C GLN A 43 -17.48 -0.32 13.91
N ILE A 44 -17.08 -1.57 14.17
CA ILE A 44 -15.68 -1.94 14.35
C ILE A 44 -14.92 -1.76 13.03
N HIS A 45 -15.54 -2.06 11.89
CA HIS A 45 -14.91 -1.87 10.59
C HIS A 45 -14.55 -0.40 10.31
N LYS A 46 -15.47 0.53 10.62
CA LYS A 46 -15.21 1.97 10.51
C LYS A 46 -14.05 2.41 11.41
N LYS A 47 -14.06 1.98 12.68
CA LYS A 47 -12.96 2.26 13.63
C LYS A 47 -11.61 1.72 13.14
N VAL A 48 -11.58 0.51 12.58
CA VAL A 48 -10.36 -0.06 12.00
C VAL A 48 -9.87 0.80 10.84
N GLN A 49 -10.74 1.22 9.93
CA GLN A 49 -10.37 2.08 8.81
C GLN A 49 -9.81 3.43 9.28
N GLU A 50 -10.50 4.09 10.22
CA GLU A 50 -10.08 5.36 10.79
C GLU A 50 -8.70 5.26 11.44
N LYS A 51 -8.50 4.27 12.31
CA LYS A 51 -7.20 4.02 12.96
C LYS A 51 -6.11 3.68 11.95
N CYS A 52 -6.41 2.91 10.91
CA CYS A 52 -5.44 2.61 9.85
C CYS A 52 -5.04 3.87 9.09
N ASN A 53 -5.99 4.71 8.72
CA ASN A 53 -5.73 5.96 8.01
C ASN A 53 -4.88 6.90 8.87
N MET A 54 -5.29 7.14 10.12
CA MET A 54 -4.55 8.01 11.05
C MET A 54 -3.13 7.50 11.31
N SER A 55 -2.96 6.19 11.55
CA SER A 55 -1.63 5.60 11.79
C SER A 55 -0.74 5.69 10.55
N LYS A 56 -1.32 5.47 9.36
CA LYS A 56 -0.60 5.61 8.09
C LYS A 56 -0.21 7.07 7.83
N GLU A 57 -1.11 8.02 8.04
CA GLU A 57 -0.82 9.45 7.87
C GLU A 57 0.25 9.94 8.84
N ASN A 58 0.16 9.56 10.11
CA ASN A 58 1.19 9.89 11.11
C ASN A 58 2.56 9.36 10.69
N TRP A 59 2.62 8.08 10.29
CA TRP A 59 3.87 7.48 9.84
C TRP A 59 4.45 8.18 8.59
N ILE A 60 3.61 8.51 7.60
CA ILE A 60 4.05 9.26 6.41
C ILE A 60 4.55 10.64 6.81
N ASN A 61 3.83 11.36 7.68
CA ASN A 61 4.20 12.69 8.14
C ASN A 61 5.54 12.69 8.89
N GLU A 62 5.77 11.70 9.76
CA GLU A 62 7.07 11.52 10.42
C GLU A 62 8.18 11.29 9.40
N LYS A 63 7.95 10.43 8.40
CA LYS A 63 8.93 10.22 7.33
C LYS A 63 9.18 11.45 6.47
N CYS A 64 8.15 12.24 6.17
CA CYS A 64 8.33 13.51 5.47
C CYS A 64 9.23 14.46 6.26
N LYS A 65 9.00 14.59 7.59
CA LYS A 65 9.85 15.42 8.46
C LYS A 65 11.32 14.97 8.48
N GLU A 66 11.57 13.65 8.45
CA GLU A 66 12.94 13.10 8.36
C GLU A 66 13.62 13.42 7.01
N ILE A 67 12.85 13.39 5.91
CA ILE A 67 13.36 13.49 4.54
C ILE A 67 13.53 14.94 4.07
N GLU A 68 12.64 15.85 4.50
CA GLU A 68 12.62 17.25 4.08
C GLU A 68 13.96 18.00 4.21
N PRO A 69 14.75 17.87 5.30
CA PRO A 69 16.06 18.53 5.39
C PRO A 69 17.10 17.95 4.42
N GLN A 70 16.95 16.69 4.01
CA GLN A 70 17.89 16.02 3.09
C GLN A 70 17.82 16.61 1.67
N ARG A 71 16.75 17.34 1.34
CA ARG A 71 16.57 18.01 0.04
C ARG A 71 17.74 18.93 -0.34
N LYS A 72 18.32 19.63 0.64
CA LYS A 72 19.40 20.60 0.40
C LYS A 72 20.80 19.96 0.46
N HIS A 73 20.98 18.93 1.30
CA HIS A 73 22.30 18.41 1.65
C HIS A 73 22.60 17.03 1.02
N ALA A 74 21.57 16.22 0.73
CA ALA A 74 21.73 14.86 0.25
C ALA A 74 20.53 14.41 -0.62
N PRO A 75 20.36 14.99 -1.83
CA PRO A 75 19.22 14.69 -2.69
C PRO A 75 19.15 13.21 -3.10
N GLN A 76 20.30 12.54 -3.28
CA GLN A 76 20.32 11.11 -3.61
C GLN A 76 19.72 10.25 -2.48
N THR A 77 20.06 10.55 -1.23
CA THR A 77 19.52 9.86 -0.05
C THR A 77 18.02 10.12 0.10
N MET A 78 17.58 11.36 -0.15
CA MET A 78 16.16 11.73 -0.20
C MET A 78 15.40 10.86 -1.21
N TYR A 79 15.90 10.73 -2.45
CA TYR A 79 15.24 9.90 -3.47
C TYR A 79 15.14 8.42 -3.07
N ARG A 80 16.20 7.86 -2.47
CA ARG A 80 16.18 6.47 -1.96
C ARG A 80 15.15 6.27 -0.86
N ASN A 81 15.07 7.20 0.10
CA ASN A 81 14.10 7.13 1.19
C ASN A 81 12.66 7.24 0.68
N ILE A 82 12.40 8.10 -0.30
CA ILE A 82 11.10 8.21 -0.97
C ILE A 82 10.76 6.88 -1.67
N GLU A 83 11.70 6.29 -2.41
CA GLU A 83 11.50 5.00 -3.09
C GLU A 83 11.18 3.86 -2.10
N GLU A 84 11.85 3.82 -0.94
CA GLU A 84 11.56 2.83 0.11
C GLU A 84 10.13 2.97 0.66
N ILE A 85 9.64 4.20 0.82
CA ILE A 85 8.32 4.48 1.39
C ILE A 85 7.21 4.23 0.37
N THR A 86 7.36 4.73 -0.86
CA THR A 86 6.32 4.61 -1.90
C THR A 86 6.36 3.27 -2.63
N GLY A 87 7.45 2.52 -2.48
CA GLY A 87 7.76 1.35 -3.29
C GLY A 87 8.17 1.73 -4.72
N LYS A 88 8.62 0.73 -5.48
CA LYS A 88 8.91 0.89 -6.90
C LYS A 88 7.61 1.16 -7.65
N ARG A 89 7.53 2.30 -8.34
CA ARG A 89 6.49 2.49 -9.36
C ARG A 89 6.71 1.45 -10.44
N THR A 90 5.83 0.46 -10.51
CA THR A 90 5.68 -0.33 -11.71
C THR A 90 5.08 0.60 -12.76
N PHE A 91 5.93 1.23 -13.55
CA PHE A 91 5.49 1.74 -14.82
C PHE A 91 5.01 0.54 -15.61
N LEU A 92 3.69 0.44 -15.79
CA LEU A 92 3.13 -0.44 -16.79
C LEU A 92 3.70 0.08 -18.11
N SER A 93 4.72 -0.61 -18.63
CA SER A 93 5.12 -0.41 -20.01
C SER A 93 3.95 -0.91 -20.84
N THR A 94 3.02 -0.02 -21.16
CA THR A 94 1.82 -0.35 -21.92
C THR A 94 2.18 -0.78 -23.35
N GLY A 95 3.46 -0.68 -23.73
CA GLY A 95 3.96 -1.08 -25.04
C GLY A 95 3.26 -0.33 -26.17
N CYS A 96 2.70 0.85 -25.88
CA CYS A 96 1.95 1.63 -26.84
C CYS A 96 2.42 3.09 -26.89
N ILE A 97 2.41 3.66 -28.08
CA ILE A 97 2.78 5.05 -28.35
C ILE A 97 1.65 5.74 -29.13
N LYS A 98 1.47 7.04 -28.94
CA LYS A 98 0.46 7.80 -29.66
C LYS A 98 1.01 8.24 -31.03
N ALA A 99 0.31 7.87 -32.10
CA ALA A 99 0.57 8.33 -33.45
C ALA A 99 0.36 9.85 -33.58
N MET A 100 0.96 10.45 -34.61
CA MET A 100 0.73 11.86 -34.95
C MET A 100 -0.76 12.16 -35.22
N ASN A 101 -1.47 11.16 -35.72
CA ASN A 101 -2.88 11.16 -36.10
C ASN A 101 -3.83 11.06 -34.89
N GLY A 102 -3.27 10.78 -33.70
CA GLY A 102 -4.04 10.56 -32.47
C GLY A 102 -4.29 9.09 -32.12
N ASP A 103 -4.04 8.15 -33.04
CA ASP A 103 -4.22 6.71 -32.84
C ASP A 103 -3.21 6.09 -31.86
N ILE A 104 -3.58 4.99 -31.20
CA ILE A 104 -2.70 4.25 -30.29
C ILE A 104 -2.00 3.12 -31.08
N ILE A 105 -0.69 3.24 -31.24
CA ILE A 105 0.15 2.24 -31.90
C ILE A 105 0.65 1.25 -30.84
N ILE A 106 0.34 -0.03 -31.02
CA ILE A 106 0.77 -1.14 -30.13
C ILE A 106 1.80 -2.04 -30.85
N ASP A 107 1.93 -1.90 -32.16
CA ASP A 107 2.83 -2.67 -33.00
C ASP A 107 4.29 -2.21 -32.81
N LYS A 108 5.19 -3.16 -32.56
CA LYS A 108 6.59 -2.89 -32.24
C LYS A 108 7.35 -2.24 -33.40
N GLU A 109 7.05 -2.63 -34.64
CA GLU A 109 7.72 -2.07 -35.83
C GLU A 109 7.32 -0.61 -36.02
N LYS A 110 6.01 -0.32 -35.93
CA LYS A 110 5.47 1.04 -36.04
C LYS A 110 5.86 1.94 -34.87
N ILE A 111 6.05 1.36 -33.67
CA ILE A 111 6.61 2.10 -32.53
C ILE A 111 8.04 2.55 -32.85
N LEU A 112 8.87 1.68 -33.43
CA LEU A 112 10.25 2.03 -33.80
C LEU A 112 10.30 3.10 -34.89
N GLU A 113 9.44 3.00 -35.91
CA GLU A 113 9.30 4.04 -36.95
C GLU A 113 8.93 5.38 -36.32
N ARG A 114 7.95 5.39 -35.39
CA ARG A 114 7.53 6.61 -34.70
C ARG A 114 8.63 7.22 -33.82
N TRP A 115 9.48 6.40 -33.19
CA TRP A 115 10.65 6.87 -32.44
C TRP A 115 11.70 7.52 -33.34
N ALA A 116 11.85 7.06 -34.59
CA ALA A 116 12.80 7.64 -35.54
C ALA A 116 12.38 9.03 -36.07
N GLU A 117 11.12 9.42 -35.87
CA GLU A 117 10.60 10.74 -36.24
C GLU A 117 10.89 11.85 -35.20
N TYR A 118 11.35 11.50 -34.00
CA TYR A 118 11.71 12.44 -32.91
C TYR A 118 13.22 12.67 -32.85
#